data_AF-A0A925X0X8-F1
#
_entry.id   AF-A0A925X0X8-F1
#
_cell.length_a   1.000
_cell.length_b   1.000
_cell.length_c   1.000
_cell.angle_alpha   90.00
_cell.angle_beta   90.00
_cell.angle_gamma   90.00
#
_symmetry.space_group_name_H-M   'P 1'
#
loop_
_entity.id
_entity.type
_entity.pdbx_description
1 polymer ?
#
loop_
_entity_poly.entity_id
_entity_poly.type
_entity_poly.pdbx_seq_one_letter_code
_entity_poly.pdbx_strand_id
1 'polypeptide(L)' 'MSFSLDYALKTHPGLVRPLNEDAIGADPSCGLFVLADGLGGYNAGEVASVMAISSVLERLASAIDKFDEDDGAFT' A
#
# COMPACT_ATOMS: atom_id res chain seq x y z
N MET A 1 -1.56 -23.90 -0.32
CA MET A 1 -1.59 -23.69 1.14
C MET A 1 -2.29 -22.35 1.35
N SER A 2 -3.44 -22.28 2.02
CA SER A 2 -4.14 -21.01 2.24
C SER A 2 -3.65 -20.41 3.57
N PHE A 3 -3.11 -19.20 3.52
CA PHE A 3 -2.81 -18.40 4.69
C PHE A 3 -3.94 -17.38 4.88
N SER A 4 -4.44 -17.24 6.10
CA SER A 4 -5.41 -16.22 6.48
C SER A 4 -4.71 -15.21 7.38
N LEU A 5 -4.88 -13.93 7.08
CA LEU A 5 -4.21 -12.84 7.76
C LEU A 5 -5.24 -11.89 8.38
N ASP A 6 -5.25 -11.82 9.71
CA ASP A 6 -6.03 -10.82 10.44
C ASP A 6 -5.23 -9.51 10.51
N TYR A 7 -5.85 -8.41 10.09
CA TYR A 7 -5.18 -7.11 10.05
C TYR A 7 -6.13 -5.95 10.34
N ALA A 8 -5.55 -4.82 10.70
CA ALA A 8 -6.26 -3.56 10.87
C ALA A 8 -5.36 -2.40 10.41
N LEU A 9 -5.98 -1.35 9.88
CA LEU A 9 -5.30 -0.14 9.43
C LEU A 9 -5.79 1.04 10.26
N LYS A 10 -4.85 1.83 10.82
CA LYS A 10 -5.16 3.06 11.55
C LYS A 10 -4.03 4.07 11.40
N THR A 11 -4.36 5.32 11.14
CA THR A 11 -3.43 6.46 11.12
C THR A 11 -4.03 7.65 11.87
N HIS A 12 -3.18 8.60 12.31
CA HIS A 12 -3.59 9.78 13.07
C HIS A 12 -2.60 10.93 12.83
N PRO A 13 -3.05 12.20 12.69
CA PRO A 13 -2.18 13.37 12.48
C PRO A 13 -1.25 13.73 13.66
N GLY A 14 -1.23 12.93 14.72
CA GLY A 14 -0.63 13.28 16.02
C GLY A 14 -1.34 14.46 16.71
N LEU A 15 -0.61 15.15 17.60
CA LEU A 15 -1.14 16.24 18.44
C LEU A 15 -0.83 17.64 17.92
N VAL A 16 0.07 17.76 16.94
CA VAL A 16 0.67 19.03 16.52
C VAL A 16 0.25 19.42 15.10
N ARG A 17 0.20 18.45 14.18
CA ARG A 17 -0.11 18.73 12.78
C ARG A 17 -1.63 18.88 12.61
N PRO A 18 -2.08 19.88 11.83
CA PRO A 18 -3.51 20.06 11.56
C PRO A 18 -4.06 19.05 10.55
N LEU A 19 -3.18 18.47 9.72
CA LEU A 19 -3.52 17.52 8.66
C LEU A 19 -2.61 16.30 8.77
N ASN A 20 -3.16 15.15 8.40
CA ASN A 20 -2.42 13.91 8.31
C ASN A 20 -1.96 13.71 6.88
N GLU A 21 -0.64 13.73 6.66
CA GLU A 21 -0.06 13.45 5.34
C GLU A 21 0.33 11.96 5.20
N ASP A 22 0.10 11.14 6.23
CA ASP A 22 0.32 9.70 6.18
C ASP A 22 -0.87 8.99 5.50
N ALA A 23 -0.57 8.07 4.59
CA ALA A 23 -1.55 7.16 3.99
C ALA A 23 -1.15 5.70 4.23
N ILE A 24 -2.15 4.84 4.47
CA ILE A 24 -1.98 3.40 4.67
C ILE A 24 -2.94 2.63 3.77
N GLY A 25 -2.47 1.52 3.22
CA GLY A 25 -3.27 0.63 2.38
C GLY A 25 -2.83 -0.82 2.53
N ALA A 26 -3.70 -1.74 2.15
CA ALA A 26 -3.41 -3.17 2.17
C ALA A 26 -4.17 -3.89 1.05
N ASP A 27 -3.56 -4.92 0.50
CA ASP A 27 -4.19 -5.94 -0.33
C ASP A 27 -3.87 -7.32 0.27
N PRO A 28 -4.78 -7.87 1.08
CA PRO A 28 -4.57 -9.16 1.74
C PRO A 28 -4.54 -10.33 0.77
N SER A 29 -5.10 -10.19 -0.43
CA SER A 29 -5.14 -11.28 -1.42
C SER A 29 -3.74 -11.67 -1.89
N CYS A 30 -2.84 -10.69 -1.96
CA CYS A 30 -1.42 -10.87 -2.27
C CYS A 30 -0.50 -10.65 -1.03
N GLY A 31 -1.07 -10.55 0.18
CA GLY A 31 -0.30 -10.33 1.41
C GLY A 31 0.43 -8.98 1.48
N LEU A 32 -0.04 -7.97 0.76
CA LEU A 32 0.63 -6.68 0.61
C LEU A 32 0.10 -5.63 1.60
N PHE A 33 1.02 -4.88 2.21
CA PHE A 33 0.74 -3.75 3.10
C PHE A 33 1.64 -2.59 2.73
N VAL A 34 1.09 -1.37 2.73
CA VAL A 34 1.80 -0.18 2.28
C VAL A 34 1.52 0.98 3.25
N LEU A 35 2.59 1.71 3.60
CA LEU A 35 2.56 2.96 4.35
C LEU A 35 3.34 4.00 3.54
N ALA A 36 2.77 5.19 3.39
CA ALA A 36 3.41 6.33 2.71
C ALA A 36 3.32 7.57 3.60
N ASP A 37 4.47 8.17 3.93
CA ASP A 37 4.58 9.46 4.64
C ASP A 37 4.66 10.58 3.58
N GLY A 38 3.61 11.39 3.51
CA GLY A 38 3.50 12.49 2.58
C GLY A 38 4.32 13.69 3.01
N LEU A 39 5.16 14.20 2.11
CA LEU A 39 5.95 15.41 2.33
C LEU A 39 5.52 16.47 1.32
N GLY A 40 5.18 17.67 1.80
CA GLY A 40 4.82 18.78 0.91
C GLY A 40 4.13 19.95 1.61
N GLY A 41 3.51 19.69 2.77
CA GLY A 41 2.74 20.67 3.51
C GLY A 41 1.33 20.85 2.92
N TYR A 42 0.34 20.94 3.80
CA TYR A 42 -1.09 21.03 3.44
C TYR A 42 -1.55 19.84 2.59
N ASN A 43 -2.25 20.09 1.48
CA ASN A 43 -2.86 19.06 0.65
C ASN A 43 -1.85 18.37 -0.28
N ALA A 44 -0.63 18.91 -0.43
CA ALA A 44 0.35 18.35 -1.35
C ALA A 44 0.92 17.02 -0.84
N GLY A 45 1.26 16.93 0.46
CA GLY A 45 1.74 15.69 1.05
C GLY A 45 0.66 14.61 1.12
N GLU A 46 -0.56 14.98 1.50
CA GLU A 46 -1.73 14.07 1.48
C GLU A 46 -1.96 13.47 0.08
N VAL A 47 -1.99 14.30 -0.95
CA VAL A 47 -2.21 13.82 -2.33
C VAL A 47 -1.05 12.93 -2.76
N ALA A 48 0.20 13.30 -2.44
CA ALA A 48 1.37 12.49 -2.76
C ALA A 48 1.34 11.11 -2.10
N SER A 49 1.01 11.02 -0.80
CA SER A 49 0.97 9.75 -0.08
C SER A 49 -0.17 8.85 -0.57
N VAL A 50 -1.36 9.41 -0.83
CA VAL A 50 -2.48 8.66 -1.44
C VAL A 50 -2.11 8.11 -2.82
N MET A 51 -1.48 8.93 -3.68
CA MET A 51 -1.02 8.48 -4.99
C MET A 51 0.03 7.37 -4.89
N ALA A 52 0.93 7.45 -3.92
CA ALA A 52 1.93 6.42 -3.67
C ALA A 52 1.28 5.09 -3.28
N ILE A 53 0.33 5.10 -2.33
CA ILE A 53 -0.41 3.88 -1.93
C ILE A 53 -1.12 3.26 -3.14
N SER A 54 -1.92 4.05 -3.87
CA SER A 54 -2.68 3.54 -5.03
C SER A 54 -1.76 2.94 -6.09
N SER A 55 -0.68 3.63 -6.43
CA SER A 55 0.29 3.17 -7.44
C SER A 55 1.01 1.90 -7.01
N VAL A 56 1.37 1.77 -5.74
CA VAL A 56 2.07 0.60 -5.21
C VAL A 56 1.14 -0.60 -5.18
N LEU A 57 -0.09 -0.44 -4.66
CA LEU A 57 -1.07 -1.52 -4.61
C LEU A 57 -1.38 -2.04 -6.01
N GLU A 58 -1.68 -1.17 -6.96
CA GLU A 58 -2.01 -1.58 -8.34
C GLU A 58 -0.84 -2.31 -9.02
N ARG A 59 0.37 -1.73 -8.95
CA ARG A 59 1.52 -2.25 -9.69
C ARG A 59 2.11 -3.50 -9.06
N LEU A 60 2.15 -3.59 -7.73
CA LEU A 60 2.67 -4.76 -7.04
C LEU A 60 1.67 -5.90 -7.01
N ALA A 61 0.37 -5.66 -6.81
CA ALA A 61 -0.63 -6.73 -6.90
C ALA A 61 -0.58 -7.40 -8.30
N SER A 62 -0.57 -6.58 -9.36
CA SER A 62 -0.44 -7.07 -10.74
C SER A 62 0.89 -7.78 -11.03
N ALA A 63 1.96 -7.47 -10.29
CA ALA A 63 3.24 -8.14 -10.45
C ALA A 63 3.25 -9.47 -9.69
N ILE A 64 2.71 -9.50 -8.46
CA ILE A 64 2.61 -10.69 -7.62
C ILE A 64 1.74 -11.74 -8.32
N ASP A 65 0.60 -11.35 -8.90
CA ASP A 65 -0.25 -12.25 -9.69
C ASP A 65 0.50 -12.94 -10.83
N LYS A 66 1.48 -12.25 -11.45
CA LYS A 66 2.29 -12.82 -12.54
C LYS A 66 3.41 -13.73 -12.06
N PHE A 67 3.81 -13.64 -10.79
CA PHE A 67 4.78 -14.57 -10.19
C PHE A 67 4.11 -15.85 -9.65
N ASP A 68 2.79 -15.80 -9.44
CA ASP A 68 1.99 -16.96 -9.03
C ASP A 68 1.52 -17.80 -10.25
N GLU A 69 1.71 -17.28 -11.48
CA GLU A 69 1.76 -18.12 -12.67
C GLU A 69 3.06 -18.93 -12.63
N ASP A 70 2.92 -20.25 -12.65
CA ASP A 70 4.06 -21.16 -12.65
C ASP A 70 4.98 -20.85 -13.84
N ASP A 71 6.27 -20.68 -13.56
CA ASP A 71 7.38 -20.58 -14.54
C ASP A 71 7.40 -21.86 -15.41
N GLY A 72 6.44 -21.98 -16.31
CA GLY A 72 6.26 -23.04 -17.29
C GLY A 72 6.93 -22.66 -18.60
N ALA A 73 8.22 -22.33 -18.58
CA ALA A 73 9.01 -22.16 -19.79
C ALA A 73 10.51 -22.42 -19.57
N PHE A 74 10.84 -23.59 -19.03
CA PHE A 74 12.10 -24.27 -19.36
C PHE A 74 11.81 -25.72 -19.74
N THR A 75 11.21 -25.89 -20.92
CA THR A 75 11.30 -27.10 -21.74
C THR A 75 11.58 -26.70 -23.17
#